data_AF-D9UMA7-F1
#
_entry.id   AF-D9UMA7-F1
#
_cell.length_a   1.000
_cell.length_b   1.000
_cell.length_c   1.000
_cell.angle_alpha   90.00
_cell.angle_beta   90.00
_cell.angle_gamma   90.00
#
_symmetry.space_group_name_H-M   'P 1'
#
loop_
_entity.id
_entity.type
_entity.pdbx_description
1 polymer ?
#
loop_
_entity_poly.entity_id
_entity_poly.type
_entity_poly.pdbx_seq_one_letter_code
_entity_poly.pdbx_strand_id
1 'polypeptide(L)'
;MTSTVTAAPPRAGTWAERLWVPVSAGDEDAAAVVVREAHGSGLDAESVLLDVIGAVQRRVGAEWAANRLSVAREHAATAVNEQCVGVLRHSTPPAVPAPGAGRIVVACVDGEWHGLPARLVAEVLRLRGWHVDHLGAQVPAPHLIAHLHRTGADAVALSGSLAPRLPVAHATLTACQAVGVPVLVGGAAFGYDGRYARLLGADAWAPDARAAAERLARGPLPPPPRDHVTSADLPHLADQEYTFVTRSRQELVRAVFDGLLDRYPPMREYTALQREHTAEDLEHVVVHLATGLYVDDADLLTGFLTWTASILSARGVPAASLLPALAVLGERLRDFPRALRLLAAGTKAVREVVRGGNAGGAGDAGPGANAVRGGDAVRSADAVRGADMARAAEASRTAGEDPR
;
A
#
# COMPACT_ATOMS: atom_id res chain seq x y z
N MET A 1 -20.25 -14.18 -49.97
CA MET A 1 -19.51 -13.27 -49.08
C MET A 1 -20.12 -13.41 -47.69
N THR A 2 -19.42 -14.05 -46.77
CA THR A 2 -19.91 -14.24 -45.40
C THR A 2 -19.42 -13.07 -44.57
N SER A 3 -20.33 -12.18 -44.15
CA SER A 3 -19.95 -11.06 -43.28
C SER A 3 -19.61 -11.59 -41.89
N THR A 4 -18.32 -11.69 -41.58
CA THR A 4 -17.85 -11.85 -40.19
C THR A 4 -18.24 -10.62 -39.39
N VAL A 5 -19.32 -10.74 -38.62
CA VAL A 5 -19.66 -9.75 -37.59
C VAL A 5 -18.59 -9.85 -36.51
N THR A 6 -17.62 -8.94 -36.56
CA THR A 6 -16.63 -8.77 -35.50
C THR A 6 -17.38 -8.38 -34.23
N ALA A 7 -17.55 -9.34 -33.31
CA ALA A 7 -18.10 -9.05 -32.00
C ALA A 7 -17.23 -8.00 -31.29
N ALA A 8 -17.85 -7.04 -30.61
CA ALA A 8 -17.11 -6.06 -29.83
C ALA A 8 -16.23 -6.79 -28.79
N PRO A 9 -14.95 -6.38 -28.59
CA PRO A 9 -14.03 -7.07 -27.70
C PRO A 9 -14.62 -7.15 -26.27
N PRO A 10 -14.50 -8.29 -25.57
CA PRO A 10 -15.14 -8.44 -24.27
C PRO A 10 -14.55 -7.44 -23.28
N ARG A 11 -15.41 -6.78 -22.51
CA ARG A 11 -15.03 -5.72 -21.55
C ARG A 11 -14.02 -6.28 -20.52
N ALA A 12 -13.05 -5.47 -20.12
CA ALA A 12 -12.00 -5.89 -19.17
C ALA A 12 -12.56 -6.55 -17.89
N GLY A 13 -13.68 -6.06 -17.35
CA GLY A 13 -14.35 -6.68 -16.20
C GLY A 13 -14.78 -8.15 -16.42
N THR A 14 -15.16 -8.54 -17.65
CA THR A 14 -15.45 -9.94 -17.99
C THR A 14 -14.18 -10.79 -17.94
N TRP A 15 -13.05 -10.25 -18.39
CA TRP A 15 -11.75 -10.91 -18.26
C TRP A 15 -11.25 -10.97 -16.82
N ALA A 16 -11.54 -9.95 -16.00
CA ALA A 16 -11.20 -9.94 -14.58
C ALA A 16 -11.95 -11.04 -13.80
N GLU A 17 -13.25 -11.23 -14.06
CA GLU A 17 -14.01 -12.35 -13.49
C GLU A 17 -13.49 -13.72 -14.00
N ARG A 18 -13.11 -13.83 -15.29
CA ARG A 18 -12.50 -15.06 -15.83
C ARG A 18 -11.13 -15.36 -15.20
N LEU A 19 -10.30 -14.35 -14.95
CA LEU A 19 -8.97 -14.49 -14.36
C LEU A 19 -9.01 -14.72 -12.85
N TRP A 20 -10.03 -14.17 -12.15
CA TRP A 20 -10.23 -14.42 -10.73
C TRP A 20 -10.33 -15.90 -10.37
N VAL A 21 -10.98 -16.72 -11.22
CA VAL A 21 -11.18 -18.15 -10.95
C VAL A 21 -9.84 -18.91 -10.79
N PRO A 22 -8.93 -18.95 -11.78
CA PRO A 22 -7.65 -19.63 -11.62
C PRO A 22 -6.73 -18.93 -10.60
N VAL A 23 -6.71 -17.58 -10.54
CA VAL A 23 -5.88 -16.85 -9.58
C VAL A 23 -6.26 -17.16 -8.12
N SER A 24 -7.55 -17.26 -7.81
CA SER A 24 -8.01 -17.63 -6.45
C SER A 24 -7.86 -19.12 -6.12
N ALA A 25 -7.63 -19.97 -7.14
CA ALA A 25 -7.31 -21.38 -6.99
C ALA A 25 -5.79 -21.65 -6.91
N GLY A 26 -4.95 -20.72 -7.34
CA GLY A 26 -3.49 -20.92 -7.48
C GLY A 26 -3.06 -21.59 -8.79
N ASP A 27 -3.92 -21.57 -9.82
CA ASP A 27 -3.68 -22.22 -11.11
C ASP A 27 -2.96 -21.28 -12.08
N GLU A 28 -1.63 -21.36 -12.11
CA GLU A 28 -0.76 -20.55 -12.98
C GLU A 28 -1.00 -20.78 -14.47
N ASP A 29 -1.24 -22.02 -14.90
CA ASP A 29 -1.39 -22.37 -16.31
C ASP A 29 -2.73 -21.86 -16.87
N ALA A 30 -3.82 -22.07 -16.15
CA ALA A 30 -5.13 -21.55 -16.54
C ALA A 30 -5.19 -20.02 -16.48
N ALA A 31 -4.55 -19.38 -15.49
CA ALA A 31 -4.42 -17.93 -15.43
C ALA A 31 -3.65 -17.38 -16.64
N ALA A 32 -2.52 -18.01 -16.99
CA ALA A 32 -1.73 -17.68 -18.17
C ALA A 32 -2.51 -17.88 -19.49
N VAL A 33 -3.39 -18.89 -19.59
CA VAL A 33 -4.32 -19.05 -20.72
C VAL A 33 -5.30 -17.88 -20.79
N VAL A 34 -5.96 -17.52 -19.69
CA VAL A 34 -6.93 -16.40 -19.67
C VAL A 34 -6.28 -15.07 -20.07
N VAL A 35 -5.04 -14.81 -19.65
CA VAL A 35 -4.30 -13.60 -20.03
C VAL A 35 -3.96 -13.58 -21.52
N ARG A 36 -3.50 -14.70 -22.08
CA ARG A 36 -3.24 -14.84 -23.54
C ARG A 36 -4.52 -14.70 -24.36
N GLU A 37 -5.62 -15.30 -23.92
CA GLU A 37 -6.93 -15.14 -24.56
C GLU A 37 -7.44 -13.70 -24.51
N ALA A 38 -7.26 -12.99 -23.38
CA ALA A 38 -7.70 -11.60 -23.23
C ALA A 38 -7.01 -10.70 -24.27
N HIS A 39 -5.68 -10.81 -24.37
CA HIS A 39 -4.91 -10.04 -25.34
C HIS A 39 -5.20 -10.48 -26.79
N GLY A 40 -5.25 -11.79 -27.05
CA GLY A 40 -5.58 -12.36 -28.37
C GLY A 40 -6.99 -12.03 -28.86
N SER A 41 -7.91 -11.71 -27.95
CA SER A 41 -9.27 -11.21 -28.26
C SER A 41 -9.31 -9.70 -28.61
N GLY A 42 -8.16 -9.06 -28.73
CA GLY A 42 -8.04 -7.65 -29.11
C GLY A 42 -8.14 -6.66 -27.95
N LEU A 43 -8.06 -7.11 -26.68
CA LEU A 43 -7.87 -6.19 -25.56
C LEU A 43 -6.40 -5.74 -25.53
N ASP A 44 -6.17 -4.43 -25.43
CA ASP A 44 -4.83 -3.88 -25.40
C ASP A 44 -4.08 -4.27 -24.11
N ALA A 45 -2.75 -4.33 -24.20
CA ALA A 45 -1.92 -4.82 -23.10
C ALA A 45 -1.97 -3.92 -21.85
N GLU A 46 -2.21 -2.62 -21.99
CA GLU A 46 -2.34 -1.71 -20.85
C GLU A 46 -3.63 -1.97 -20.07
N SER A 47 -4.74 -2.23 -20.77
CA SER A 47 -6.00 -2.66 -20.16
C SER A 47 -5.90 -4.06 -19.53
N VAL A 48 -5.17 -5.00 -20.13
CA VAL A 48 -4.92 -6.31 -19.49
C VAL A 48 -4.07 -6.16 -18.21
N LEU A 49 -3.07 -5.28 -18.19
CA LEU A 49 -2.27 -4.98 -16.99
C LEU A 49 -3.12 -4.37 -15.86
N LEU A 50 -3.91 -3.32 -16.16
CA LEU A 50 -4.49 -2.46 -15.12
C LEU A 50 -5.94 -2.78 -14.75
N ASP A 51 -6.72 -3.19 -15.75
CA ASP A 51 -8.18 -3.38 -15.66
C ASP A 51 -8.57 -4.86 -15.61
N VAL A 52 -7.63 -5.77 -15.90
CA VAL A 52 -7.77 -7.22 -15.69
C VAL A 52 -6.88 -7.68 -14.52
N ILE A 53 -5.55 -7.75 -14.69
CA ILE A 53 -4.64 -8.25 -13.63
C ILE A 53 -4.70 -7.33 -12.40
N GLY A 54 -4.59 -6.01 -12.60
CA GLY A 54 -4.72 -5.03 -11.51
C GLY A 54 -6.10 -5.05 -10.82
N ALA A 55 -7.17 -5.40 -11.53
CA ALA A 55 -8.50 -5.56 -10.94
C ALA A 55 -8.61 -6.82 -10.08
N VAL A 56 -8.08 -7.94 -10.56
CA VAL A 56 -7.97 -9.19 -9.79
C VAL A 56 -7.13 -8.97 -8.54
N GLN A 57 -5.99 -8.27 -8.61
CA GLN A 57 -5.17 -7.96 -7.44
C GLN A 57 -5.91 -7.11 -6.39
N ARG A 58 -6.72 -6.12 -6.81
CA ARG A 58 -7.58 -5.36 -5.89
C ARG A 58 -8.61 -6.26 -5.20
N ARG A 59 -9.15 -7.26 -5.91
CA ARG A 59 -10.06 -8.27 -5.33
C ARG A 59 -9.33 -9.21 -4.36
N VAL A 60 -8.12 -9.67 -4.66
CA VAL A 60 -7.29 -10.48 -3.75
C VAL A 60 -7.12 -9.76 -2.40
N GLY A 61 -6.74 -8.47 -2.42
CA GLY A 61 -6.62 -7.66 -1.21
C GLY A 61 -7.94 -7.52 -0.43
N ALA A 62 -9.06 -7.27 -1.12
CA ALA A 62 -10.37 -7.13 -0.49
C ALA A 62 -10.90 -8.45 0.12
N GLU A 63 -10.65 -9.60 -0.51
CA GLU A 63 -11.04 -10.91 -0.01
C GLU A 63 -10.17 -11.37 1.18
N TRP A 64 -8.88 -11.04 1.17
CA TRP A 64 -7.99 -11.23 2.33
C TRP A 64 -8.38 -10.32 3.50
N ALA A 65 -8.65 -9.03 3.25
CA ALA A 65 -9.12 -8.11 4.28
C ALA A 65 -10.47 -8.56 4.87
N ALA A 66 -11.39 -9.06 4.04
CA ALA A 66 -12.64 -9.64 4.53
C ALA A 66 -12.50 -11.04 5.17
N ASN A 67 -11.27 -11.48 5.48
CA ASN A 67 -10.93 -12.75 6.12
C ASN A 67 -11.43 -14.00 5.36
N ARG A 68 -11.62 -13.90 4.03
CA ARG A 68 -12.03 -14.99 3.13
C ARG A 68 -10.83 -15.66 2.42
N LEU A 69 -9.72 -14.95 2.26
CA LEU A 69 -8.41 -15.53 1.94
C LEU A 69 -7.49 -15.53 3.17
N SER A 70 -6.76 -16.63 3.37
CA SER A 70 -5.61 -16.66 4.29
C SER A 70 -4.41 -15.95 3.66
N VAL A 71 -3.39 -15.64 4.48
CA VAL A 71 -2.13 -15.02 4.02
C VAL A 71 -1.46 -15.87 2.93
N ALA A 72 -1.34 -17.19 3.12
CA ALA A 72 -0.79 -18.09 2.10
C ALA A 72 -1.58 -18.08 0.77
N ARG A 73 -2.91 -17.87 0.80
CA ARG A 73 -3.73 -17.73 -0.41
C ARG A 73 -3.60 -16.35 -1.07
N GLU A 74 -3.41 -15.28 -0.29
CA GLU A 74 -3.03 -13.96 -0.81
C GLU A 74 -1.69 -14.06 -1.55
N HIS A 75 -0.68 -14.68 -0.94
CA HIS A 75 0.64 -14.86 -1.54
C HIS A 75 0.56 -15.62 -2.86
N ALA A 76 -0.13 -16.76 -2.88
CA ALA A 76 -0.29 -17.57 -4.09
C ALA A 76 -1.00 -16.79 -5.21
N ALA A 77 -2.12 -16.14 -4.91
CA ALA A 77 -2.86 -15.34 -5.88
C ALA A 77 -2.03 -14.15 -6.43
N THR A 78 -1.25 -13.49 -5.57
CA THR A 78 -0.35 -12.40 -5.96
C THR A 78 0.82 -12.90 -6.81
N ALA A 79 1.37 -14.08 -6.52
CA ALA A 79 2.41 -14.71 -7.34
C ALA A 79 1.88 -15.09 -8.74
N VAL A 80 0.68 -15.66 -8.83
CA VAL A 80 0.01 -15.93 -10.13
C VAL A 80 -0.20 -14.62 -10.90
N ASN A 81 -0.60 -13.52 -10.24
CA ASN A 81 -0.73 -12.21 -10.89
C ASN A 81 0.62 -11.65 -11.39
N GLU A 82 1.72 -11.80 -10.64
CA GLU A 82 3.07 -11.41 -11.11
C GLU A 82 3.53 -12.27 -12.29
N GLN A 83 3.25 -13.57 -12.28
CA GLN A 83 3.48 -14.48 -13.41
C GLN A 83 2.67 -14.05 -14.64
N CYS A 84 1.41 -13.68 -14.47
CA CYS A 84 0.52 -13.19 -15.52
C CYS A 84 1.06 -11.92 -16.22
N VAL A 85 1.66 -10.99 -15.47
CA VAL A 85 2.37 -9.83 -16.05
C VAL A 85 3.57 -10.29 -16.90
N GLY A 86 4.29 -11.31 -16.44
CA GLY A 86 5.36 -11.97 -17.19
C GLY A 86 4.86 -12.63 -18.48
N VAL A 87 3.74 -13.35 -18.45
CA VAL A 87 3.13 -13.98 -19.64
C VAL A 87 2.68 -12.94 -20.66
N LEU A 88 2.02 -11.87 -20.22
CA LEU A 88 1.58 -10.80 -21.11
C LEU A 88 2.76 -10.12 -21.80
N ARG A 89 3.83 -9.79 -21.05
CA ARG A 89 5.06 -9.16 -21.59
C ARG A 89 5.72 -9.97 -22.72
N HIS A 90 5.65 -11.30 -22.65
CA HIS A 90 6.19 -12.18 -23.71
C HIS A 90 5.15 -12.55 -24.79
N SER A 91 3.88 -12.17 -24.59
CA SER A 91 2.81 -12.27 -25.60
C SER A 91 2.69 -10.99 -26.45
N THR A 92 3.10 -9.84 -25.91
CA THR A 92 3.24 -8.58 -26.65
C THR A 92 4.52 -8.55 -27.49
N PRO A 93 4.52 -7.92 -28.69
CA PRO A 93 5.76 -7.58 -29.38
C PRO A 93 6.71 -6.76 -28.49
N PRO A 94 8.04 -6.96 -28.56
CA PRO A 94 8.98 -6.17 -27.77
C PRO A 94 8.84 -4.68 -28.07
N ALA A 95 8.44 -3.89 -27.07
CA ALA A 95 8.51 -2.44 -27.14
C ALA A 95 9.99 -2.02 -27.21
N VAL A 96 10.45 -1.68 -28.41
CA VAL A 96 11.78 -1.09 -28.65
C VAL A 96 11.64 0.42 -28.48
N PRO A 97 12.27 1.04 -27.45
CA PRO A 97 12.26 2.49 -27.29
C PRO A 97 12.86 3.18 -28.53
N ALA A 98 12.28 4.30 -28.93
CA ALA A 98 12.79 5.08 -30.05
C ALA A 98 14.18 5.70 -29.71
N PRO A 99 15.03 6.00 -30.71
CA PRO A 99 16.26 6.76 -30.47
C PRO A 99 15.94 8.09 -29.78
N GLY A 100 16.53 8.33 -28.61
CA GLY A 100 16.25 9.51 -27.78
C GLY A 100 15.04 9.37 -26.84
N ALA A 101 14.46 8.18 -26.68
CA ALA A 101 13.52 7.90 -25.59
C ALA A 101 14.19 8.03 -24.21
N GLY A 102 13.47 8.58 -23.24
CA GLY A 102 13.99 8.77 -21.89
C GLY A 102 14.16 7.45 -21.11
N ARG A 103 15.09 7.47 -20.16
CA ARG A 103 15.31 6.41 -19.17
C ARG A 103 14.65 6.78 -17.84
N ILE A 104 13.85 5.87 -17.32
CA ILE A 104 13.24 5.98 -15.99
C ILE A 104 13.53 4.73 -15.16
N VAL A 105 13.96 4.94 -13.92
CA VAL A 105 14.07 3.87 -12.91
C VAL A 105 12.74 3.73 -12.19
N VAL A 106 12.27 2.50 -11.97
CA VAL A 106 11.03 2.20 -11.24
C VAL A 106 11.34 1.28 -10.07
N ALA A 107 11.06 1.75 -8.85
CA ALA A 107 11.44 1.07 -7.61
C ALA A 107 10.37 1.27 -6.52
N CYS A 108 10.22 0.32 -5.61
CA CYS A 108 9.64 0.58 -4.30
C CYS A 108 10.71 1.14 -3.36
N VAL A 109 10.29 2.03 -2.47
CA VAL A 109 11.17 2.59 -1.42
C VAL A 109 11.66 1.51 -0.45
N ASP A 110 12.72 1.82 0.30
CA ASP A 110 13.19 0.97 1.38
C ASP A 110 12.07 0.71 2.41
N GLY A 111 11.96 -0.53 2.89
CA GLY A 111 10.83 -0.99 3.70
C GLY A 111 9.55 -1.35 2.94
N GLU A 112 9.38 -1.05 1.64
CA GLU A 112 8.18 -1.39 0.88
C GLU A 112 8.33 -2.70 0.07
N TRP A 113 7.68 -3.77 0.55
CA TRP A 113 7.71 -5.12 -0.06
C TRP A 113 6.88 -5.28 -1.34
N HIS A 114 5.91 -4.40 -1.59
CA HIS A 114 4.83 -4.72 -2.53
C HIS A 114 5.21 -4.30 -3.96
N GLY A 115 5.91 -5.19 -4.66
CA GLY A 115 6.48 -4.95 -5.99
C GLY A 115 5.46 -4.85 -7.14
N LEU A 116 4.37 -5.64 -7.13
CA LEU A 116 3.41 -5.71 -8.24
C LEU A 116 2.89 -4.32 -8.74
N PRO A 117 2.47 -3.35 -7.90
CA PRO A 117 2.13 -2.00 -8.36
C PRO A 117 3.26 -1.30 -9.13
N ALA A 118 4.51 -1.37 -8.63
CA ALA A 118 5.68 -0.82 -9.32
C ALA A 118 5.95 -1.57 -10.63
N ARG A 119 5.71 -2.88 -10.67
CA ARG A 119 5.86 -3.71 -11.86
C ARG A 119 4.83 -3.36 -12.94
N LEU A 120 3.57 -3.13 -12.57
CA LEU A 120 2.53 -2.67 -13.48
C LEU A 120 2.88 -1.30 -14.07
N VAL A 121 3.31 -0.34 -13.24
CA VAL A 121 3.83 0.97 -13.72
C VAL A 121 4.98 0.77 -14.70
N ALA A 122 5.93 -0.11 -14.39
CA ALA A 122 7.09 -0.35 -15.25
C ALA A 122 6.73 -0.94 -16.62
N GLU A 123 5.79 -1.90 -16.72
CA GLU A 123 5.38 -2.42 -18.03
C GLU A 123 4.55 -1.40 -18.83
N VAL A 124 3.69 -0.60 -18.17
CA VAL A 124 2.96 0.49 -18.86
C VAL A 124 3.92 1.52 -19.43
N LEU A 125 4.96 1.91 -18.69
CA LEU A 125 5.98 2.84 -19.19
C LEU A 125 6.77 2.24 -20.39
N ARG A 126 7.04 0.93 -20.41
CA ARG A 126 7.63 0.25 -21.58
C ARG A 126 6.69 0.25 -22.78
N LEU A 127 5.40 -0.08 -22.59
CA LEU A 127 4.38 -0.01 -23.65
C LEU A 127 4.25 1.41 -24.22
N ARG A 128 4.50 2.44 -23.39
CA ARG A 128 4.56 3.86 -23.77
C ARG A 128 5.95 4.34 -24.22
N GLY A 129 6.86 3.41 -24.53
CA GLY A 129 8.11 3.67 -25.24
C GLY A 129 9.33 4.07 -24.40
N TRP A 130 9.28 3.98 -23.06
CA TRP A 130 10.40 4.35 -22.19
C TRP A 130 11.47 3.25 -22.06
N HIS A 131 12.73 3.64 -21.86
CA HIS A 131 13.74 2.75 -21.30
C HIS A 131 13.47 2.61 -19.79
N VAL A 132 12.98 1.44 -19.34
CA VAL A 132 12.56 1.25 -17.95
C VAL A 132 13.44 0.25 -17.20
N ASP A 133 14.22 0.78 -16.25
CA ASP A 133 14.99 0.01 -15.28
C ASP A 133 14.10 -0.31 -14.06
N HIS A 134 13.49 -1.49 -14.03
CA HIS A 134 12.64 -1.90 -12.89
C HIS A 134 13.47 -2.64 -11.83
N LEU A 135 13.65 -2.03 -10.66
CA LEU A 135 14.47 -2.55 -9.57
C LEU A 135 13.68 -3.39 -8.55
N GLY A 136 12.34 -3.33 -8.59
CA GLY A 136 11.47 -4.14 -7.73
C GLY A 136 11.20 -3.56 -6.34
N ALA A 137 10.97 -4.45 -5.38
CA ALA A 137 10.66 -4.13 -3.99
C ALA A 137 11.92 -3.76 -3.17
N GLN A 138 11.72 -3.12 -2.00
CA GLN A 138 12.76 -2.95 -0.96
C GLN A 138 14.10 -2.38 -1.48
N VAL A 139 14.10 -1.31 -2.27
CA VAL A 139 15.34 -0.77 -2.85
C VAL A 139 15.98 0.24 -1.88
N PRO A 140 17.11 -0.05 -1.22
CA PRO A 140 17.69 0.87 -0.25
C PRO A 140 18.28 2.08 -0.95
N ALA A 141 18.04 3.28 -0.41
CA ALA A 141 18.38 4.54 -1.08
C ALA A 141 19.84 4.60 -1.58
N PRO A 142 20.89 4.17 -0.84
CA PRO A 142 22.27 4.18 -1.36
C PRO A 142 22.48 3.35 -2.64
N HIS A 143 21.79 2.21 -2.76
CA HIS A 143 21.86 1.37 -3.97
C HIS A 143 21.06 1.95 -5.13
N LEU A 144 19.93 2.62 -4.84
CA LEU A 144 19.16 3.39 -5.83
C LEU A 144 20.00 4.53 -6.40
N ILE A 145 20.60 5.39 -5.56
CA ILE A 145 21.45 6.50 -6.01
C ILE A 145 22.63 6.00 -6.84
N ALA A 146 23.30 4.94 -6.38
CA ALA A 146 24.38 4.31 -7.14
C ALA A 146 23.92 3.75 -8.49
N HIS A 147 22.65 3.32 -8.63
CA HIS A 147 22.09 2.90 -9.91
C HIS A 147 21.79 4.08 -10.83
N LEU A 148 21.12 5.13 -10.30
CA LEU A 148 20.80 6.35 -11.05
C LEU A 148 22.04 6.98 -11.70
N HIS A 149 23.14 7.09 -10.95
CA HIS A 149 24.44 7.55 -11.48
C HIS A 149 25.02 6.65 -12.58
N ARG A 150 24.86 5.31 -12.47
CA ARG A 150 25.43 4.37 -13.45
C ARG A 150 24.65 4.32 -14.76
N THR A 151 23.33 4.48 -14.73
CA THR A 151 22.49 4.34 -15.93
C THR A 151 22.11 5.66 -16.58
N GLY A 152 22.31 6.80 -15.90
CA GLY A 152 21.96 8.12 -16.43
C GLY A 152 20.46 8.26 -16.62
N ALA A 153 19.69 8.00 -15.55
CA ALA A 153 18.23 8.06 -15.60
C ALA A 153 17.73 9.51 -15.58
N ASP A 154 16.83 9.85 -16.51
CA ASP A 154 16.19 11.17 -16.62
C ASP A 154 15.17 11.43 -15.50
N ALA A 155 14.67 10.36 -14.88
CA ALA A 155 13.74 10.41 -13.75
C ALA A 155 13.77 9.10 -12.94
N VAL A 156 13.19 9.14 -11.73
CA VAL A 156 12.83 7.95 -10.96
C VAL A 156 11.35 7.97 -10.58
N ALA A 157 10.69 6.82 -10.70
CA ALA A 157 9.34 6.56 -10.21
C ALA A 157 9.40 5.72 -8.92
N LEU A 158 9.02 6.33 -7.79
CA LEU A 158 8.98 5.67 -6.49
C LEU A 158 7.57 5.20 -6.14
N SER A 159 7.41 3.90 -5.94
CA SER A 159 6.20 3.27 -5.42
C SER A 159 6.23 3.22 -3.90
N GLY A 160 5.17 3.74 -3.27
CA GLY A 160 4.91 3.63 -1.83
C GLY A 160 3.43 3.37 -1.60
N SER A 161 3.09 2.33 -0.83
CA SER A 161 1.70 1.91 -0.62
C SER A 161 1.34 1.64 0.86
N LEU A 162 2.32 1.52 1.75
CA LEU A 162 2.12 1.69 3.20
C LEU A 162 2.44 3.12 3.64
N ALA A 163 1.47 3.80 4.26
CA ALA A 163 1.69 5.11 4.88
C ALA A 163 2.86 5.12 5.90
N PRO A 164 3.09 4.07 6.73
CA PRO A 164 4.31 3.91 7.53
C PRO A 164 5.66 4.07 6.81
N ARG A 165 5.69 3.98 5.48
CA ARG A 165 6.91 4.18 4.68
C ARG A 165 7.10 5.62 4.21
N LEU A 166 6.17 6.55 4.49
CA LEU A 166 6.29 7.97 4.12
C LEU A 166 7.58 8.65 4.61
N PRO A 167 8.08 8.44 5.85
CA PRO A 167 9.36 9.04 6.27
C PRO A 167 10.56 8.50 5.49
N VAL A 168 10.52 7.22 5.12
CA VAL A 168 11.57 6.56 4.33
C VAL A 168 11.48 6.98 2.86
N ALA A 169 10.27 7.16 2.34
CA ALA A 169 10.02 7.72 1.02
C ALA A 169 10.51 9.17 0.91
N HIS A 170 10.32 10.00 1.94
CA HIS A 170 10.86 11.36 2.00
C HIS A 170 12.40 11.35 1.96
N ALA A 171 13.05 10.54 2.81
CA ALA A 171 14.51 10.38 2.77
C ALA A 171 15.00 9.88 1.39
N THR A 172 14.26 8.97 0.75
CA THR A 172 14.61 8.40 -0.56
C THR A 172 14.45 9.41 -1.69
N LEU A 173 13.35 10.18 -1.73
CA LEU A 173 13.13 11.20 -2.76
C LEU A 173 14.13 12.35 -2.60
N THR A 174 14.40 12.82 -1.38
CA THR A 174 15.45 13.82 -1.12
C THR A 174 16.80 13.35 -1.66
N ALA A 175 17.19 12.10 -1.41
CA ALA A 175 18.45 11.56 -1.88
C ALA A 175 18.53 11.53 -3.43
N CYS A 176 17.42 11.30 -4.14
CA CYS A 176 17.37 11.34 -5.60
C CYS A 176 17.48 12.78 -6.12
N GLN A 177 16.73 13.70 -5.51
CA GLN A 177 16.74 15.12 -5.84
C GLN A 177 18.11 15.76 -5.60
N ALA A 178 18.79 15.38 -4.51
CA ALA A 178 20.14 15.84 -4.16
C ALA A 178 21.23 15.41 -5.17
N VAL A 179 20.98 14.38 -5.98
CA VAL A 179 21.84 14.00 -7.13
C VAL A 179 21.29 14.50 -8.48
N GLY A 180 20.32 15.43 -8.44
CA GLY A 180 19.77 16.07 -9.63
C GLY A 180 18.72 15.26 -10.40
N VAL A 181 18.32 14.08 -9.90
CA VAL A 181 17.31 13.24 -10.56
C VAL A 181 15.91 13.56 -10.03
N PRO A 182 14.97 14.00 -10.88
CA PRO A 182 13.62 14.34 -10.45
C PRO A 182 12.78 13.09 -10.17
N VAL A 183 11.87 13.23 -9.20
CA VAL A 183 11.11 12.13 -8.61
C VAL A 183 9.63 12.25 -8.92
N LEU A 184 9.10 11.23 -9.61
CA LEU A 184 7.66 10.95 -9.63
C LEU A 184 7.34 9.96 -8.52
N VAL A 185 6.37 10.27 -7.66
CA VAL A 185 5.89 9.32 -6.62
C VAL A 185 4.47 8.84 -6.92
N GLY A 186 4.16 7.63 -6.48
CA GLY A 186 2.83 7.04 -6.68
C GLY A 186 2.55 5.86 -5.76
N GLY A 187 1.31 5.38 -5.80
CA GLY A 187 0.80 4.35 -4.88
C GLY A 187 0.11 4.93 -3.65
N ALA A 188 -0.55 4.06 -2.90
CA ALA A 188 -1.58 4.45 -1.94
C ALA A 188 -1.05 5.14 -0.67
N ALA A 189 0.26 5.08 -0.39
CA ALA A 189 0.85 5.75 0.77
C ALA A 189 0.75 7.27 0.66
N PHE A 190 0.78 7.83 -0.55
CA PHE A 190 0.87 9.28 -0.79
C PHE A 190 -0.48 10.03 -0.71
N GLY A 191 -1.56 9.33 -0.36
CA GLY A 191 -2.93 9.86 -0.32
C GLY A 191 -3.64 9.77 -1.66
N TYR A 192 -4.98 9.65 -1.63
CA TYR A 192 -5.80 9.48 -2.83
C TYR A 192 -5.73 10.67 -3.82
N ASP A 193 -5.37 11.84 -3.30
CA ASP A 193 -5.19 13.09 -4.03
C ASP A 193 -3.71 13.50 -4.17
N GLY A 194 -2.78 12.69 -3.67
CA GLY A 194 -1.35 13.01 -3.62
C GLY A 194 -0.96 14.05 -2.57
N ARG A 195 -1.75 14.29 -1.51
CA ARG A 195 -1.42 15.31 -0.49
C ARG A 195 -0.06 15.12 0.15
N TYR A 196 0.31 13.88 0.49
CA TYR A 196 1.62 13.62 1.10
C TYR A 196 2.76 13.69 0.08
N ALA A 197 2.50 13.42 -1.22
CA ALA A 197 3.51 13.66 -2.26
C ALA A 197 3.90 15.15 -2.37
N ARG A 198 2.90 16.05 -2.31
CA ARG A 198 3.12 17.50 -2.29
C ARG A 198 3.80 17.98 -1.00
N LEU A 199 3.36 17.46 0.15
CA LEU A 199 3.91 17.79 1.46
C LEU A 199 5.38 17.37 1.61
N LEU A 200 5.77 16.27 0.96
CA LEU A 200 7.14 15.73 0.99
C LEU A 200 7.97 16.15 -0.23
N GLY A 201 7.63 17.25 -0.92
CA GLY A 201 8.50 17.87 -1.92
C GLY A 201 8.70 17.12 -3.25
N ALA A 202 7.86 16.12 -3.60
CA ALA A 202 8.05 15.33 -4.83
C ALA A 202 7.78 16.15 -6.12
N ASP A 203 8.66 16.03 -7.12
CA ASP A 203 8.60 16.77 -8.39
C ASP A 203 7.37 16.43 -9.24
N ALA A 204 6.80 15.24 -9.06
CA ALA A 204 5.50 14.85 -9.58
C ALA A 204 4.81 13.78 -8.71
N TRP A 205 3.47 13.73 -8.81
CA TRP A 205 2.65 12.62 -8.31
C TRP A 205 1.77 12.08 -9.43
N ALA A 206 1.46 10.78 -9.38
CA ALA A 206 0.44 10.16 -10.21
C ALA A 206 -0.44 9.19 -9.39
N PRO A 207 -1.78 9.20 -9.59
CA PRO A 207 -2.68 8.24 -8.94
C PRO A 207 -2.52 6.81 -9.47
N ASP A 208 -2.14 6.64 -10.74
CA ASP A 208 -2.02 5.35 -11.42
C ASP A 208 -0.97 5.38 -12.55
N ALA A 209 -0.74 4.21 -13.17
CA ALA A 209 0.26 4.01 -14.21
C ALA A 209 -0.03 4.77 -15.52
N ARG A 210 -1.30 4.97 -15.89
CA ARG A 210 -1.69 5.75 -17.09
C ARG A 210 -1.39 7.22 -16.85
N ALA A 211 -1.82 7.75 -15.70
CA ALA A 211 -1.53 9.12 -15.29
C ALA A 211 -0.01 9.40 -15.16
N ALA A 212 0.77 8.41 -14.69
CA ALA A 212 2.24 8.51 -14.65
C ALA A 212 2.84 8.62 -16.06
N ALA A 213 2.44 7.73 -16.97
CA ALA A 213 2.90 7.76 -18.36
C ALA A 213 2.45 9.02 -19.09
N GLU A 214 1.23 9.50 -18.87
CA GLU A 214 0.75 10.78 -19.41
C GLU A 214 1.51 11.98 -18.87
N ARG A 215 1.83 12.02 -17.57
CA ARG A 215 2.66 13.10 -17.00
C ARG A 215 4.01 13.14 -17.68
N LEU A 216 4.64 12.00 -17.89
CA LEU A 216 5.96 11.89 -18.52
C LEU A 216 5.90 12.18 -20.03
N ALA A 217 4.82 11.82 -20.72
CA ALA A 217 4.59 12.12 -22.14
C ALA A 217 4.37 13.62 -22.42
N ARG A 218 4.01 14.43 -21.42
CA ARG A 218 3.91 15.90 -21.53
C ARG A 218 5.28 16.60 -21.52
N GLY A 219 6.37 15.84 -21.42
CA GLY A 219 7.75 16.34 -21.34
C GLY A 219 8.39 16.10 -19.96
N PRO A 220 9.66 16.49 -19.80
CA PRO A 220 10.44 16.21 -18.59
C PRO A 220 9.75 16.58 -17.27
N LEU A 221 10.20 15.94 -16.20
CA LEU A 221 9.96 16.44 -14.85
C LEU A 221 10.76 17.75 -14.65
N PRO A 222 10.28 18.71 -13.83
CA PRO A 222 11.09 19.86 -13.48
C PRO A 222 12.39 19.39 -12.80
N PRO A 223 13.54 20.05 -13.01
CA PRO A 223 14.74 19.72 -12.26
C PRO A 223 14.54 20.07 -10.79
N PRO A 224 15.06 19.25 -9.85
CA PRO A 224 14.85 19.48 -8.42
C PRO A 224 15.52 20.78 -7.94
N PRO A 225 15.01 21.44 -6.87
CA PRO A 225 15.60 22.65 -6.34
C PRO A 225 17.01 22.38 -5.78
N ARG A 226 18.01 23.15 -6.22
CA ARG A 226 19.43 22.92 -5.87
C ARG A 226 19.75 23.14 -4.39
N ASP A 227 18.96 23.98 -3.72
CA ASP A 227 19.14 24.40 -2.33
C ASP A 227 18.03 23.86 -1.41
N HIS A 228 17.44 22.70 -1.74
CA HIS A 228 16.33 22.11 -0.97
C HIS A 228 16.81 21.59 0.39
N VAL A 229 16.26 22.13 1.48
CA VAL A 229 16.61 21.77 2.86
C VAL A 229 15.40 21.14 3.54
N THR A 230 15.42 19.81 3.72
CA THR A 230 14.30 18.99 4.27
C THR A 230 13.73 19.44 5.61
N SER A 231 14.50 20.21 6.38
CA SER A 231 14.08 20.81 7.65
C SER A 231 13.15 22.02 7.48
N ALA A 232 13.04 22.58 6.27
CA ALA A 232 12.14 23.68 5.94
C ALA A 232 10.73 23.20 5.54
N ASP A 233 10.64 21.99 4.97
CA ASP A 233 9.41 21.46 4.38
C ASP A 233 8.44 20.89 5.43
N LEU A 234 8.99 20.41 6.57
CA LEU A 234 8.23 19.83 7.69
C LEU A 234 8.59 20.52 9.02
N PRO A 235 8.32 21.83 9.18
CA PRO A 235 8.79 22.63 10.32
C PRO A 235 8.23 22.16 11.67
N HIS A 236 7.09 21.46 11.69
CA HIS A 236 6.52 20.84 12.88
C HIS A 236 7.42 19.75 13.49
N LEU A 237 8.34 19.13 12.73
CA LEU A 237 9.23 18.11 13.28
C LEU A 237 10.26 18.65 14.29
N ALA A 238 10.39 19.98 14.41
CA ALA A 238 11.23 20.64 15.40
C ALA A 238 10.75 20.44 16.85
N ASP A 239 9.47 20.07 17.07
CA ASP A 239 8.91 19.80 18.40
C ASP A 239 9.39 18.49 19.05
N GLN A 240 10.10 17.66 18.28
CA GLN A 240 10.61 16.34 18.67
C GLN A 240 9.55 15.27 19.01
N GLU A 241 8.24 15.53 18.86
CA GLU A 241 7.19 14.55 19.17
C GLU A 241 7.34 13.28 18.31
N TYR A 242 7.53 13.46 17.00
CA TYR A 242 7.84 12.36 16.07
C TYR A 242 9.10 11.59 16.47
N THR A 243 10.15 12.32 16.86
CA THR A 243 11.45 11.76 17.24
C THR A 243 11.35 10.95 18.53
N PHE A 244 10.56 11.40 19.51
CA PHE A 244 10.29 10.69 20.75
C PHE A 244 9.50 9.40 20.48
N VAL A 245 8.34 9.48 19.82
CA VAL A 245 7.49 8.30 19.57
C VAL A 245 8.22 7.24 18.73
N THR A 246 9.03 7.66 17.76
CA THR A 246 9.85 6.74 16.95
C THR A 246 10.96 6.06 17.76
N ARG A 247 11.65 6.79 18.66
CA ARG A 247 12.75 6.24 19.48
C ARG A 247 12.26 5.39 20.64
N SER A 248 11.21 5.81 21.35
CA SER A 248 10.59 5.06 22.44
C SER A 248 9.56 4.02 21.95
N ARG A 249 9.50 3.69 20.66
CA ARG A 249 8.52 2.73 20.07
C ARG A 249 8.37 1.44 20.89
N GLN A 250 9.47 0.76 21.21
CA GLN A 250 9.44 -0.51 21.95
C GLN A 250 8.98 -0.33 23.41
N GLU A 251 9.35 0.78 24.05
CA GLU A 251 8.91 1.14 25.39
C GLU A 251 7.40 1.44 25.42
N LEU A 252 6.90 2.19 24.44
CA LEU A 252 5.49 2.51 24.29
C LEU A 252 4.64 1.24 24.04
N VAL A 253 5.06 0.37 23.11
CA VAL A 253 4.38 -0.91 22.84
C VAL A 253 4.30 -1.75 24.12
N ARG A 254 5.43 -1.92 24.83
CA ARG A 254 5.45 -2.65 26.10
C ARG A 254 4.56 -2.02 27.16
N ALA A 255 4.65 -0.71 27.36
CA ALA A 255 3.88 -0.01 28.38
C ALA A 255 2.36 -0.07 28.13
N VAL A 256 1.94 -0.13 26.86
CA VAL A 256 0.54 -0.36 26.47
C VAL A 256 0.14 -1.81 26.66
N PHE A 257 0.98 -2.77 26.25
CA PHE A 257 0.73 -4.20 26.44
C PHE A 257 0.55 -4.55 27.93
N ASP A 258 1.47 -4.08 28.79
CA ASP A 258 1.40 -4.23 30.24
C ASP A 258 0.11 -3.57 30.80
N GLY A 259 -0.25 -2.38 30.31
CA GLY A 259 -1.48 -1.68 30.70
C GLY A 259 -2.79 -2.34 30.21
N LEU A 260 -2.77 -3.10 29.11
CA LEU A 260 -3.92 -3.87 28.64
C LEU A 260 -4.22 -5.08 29.53
N LEU A 261 -3.21 -5.70 30.16
CA LEU A 261 -3.41 -6.80 31.10
C LEU A 261 -4.26 -6.40 32.32
N ASP A 262 -4.31 -5.11 32.66
CA ASP A 262 -5.20 -4.57 33.69
C ASP A 262 -6.54 -4.06 33.13
N ARG A 263 -6.50 -3.37 31.99
CA ARG A 263 -7.67 -2.64 31.45
C ARG A 263 -8.55 -3.45 30.52
N TYR A 264 -8.08 -4.60 30.04
CA TYR A 264 -8.82 -5.52 29.19
C TYR A 264 -8.66 -6.97 29.71
N PRO A 265 -9.40 -7.35 30.78
CA PRO A 265 -9.25 -8.64 31.45
C PRO A 265 -9.21 -9.90 30.57
N PRO A 266 -9.94 -10.01 29.42
CA PRO A 266 -9.83 -11.17 28.53
C PRO A 266 -8.41 -11.46 28.03
N MET A 267 -7.53 -10.45 27.97
CA MET A 267 -6.13 -10.62 27.58
C MET A 267 -5.31 -11.49 28.55
N ARG A 268 -5.78 -11.67 29.79
CA ARG A 268 -5.12 -12.52 30.79
C ARG A 268 -5.12 -14.00 30.38
N GLU A 269 -6.15 -14.43 29.64
CA GLU A 269 -6.33 -15.80 29.14
C GLU A 269 -5.66 -16.02 27.77
N TYR A 270 -5.06 -15.00 27.16
CA TYR A 270 -4.46 -15.12 25.82
C TYR A 270 -3.28 -16.10 25.82
N THR A 271 -3.25 -16.96 24.80
CA THR A 271 -2.11 -17.81 24.44
C THR A 271 -0.87 -16.97 24.06
N ALA A 272 0.31 -17.60 24.01
CA ALA A 272 1.54 -16.94 23.59
C ALA A 272 1.40 -16.29 22.20
N LEU A 273 0.82 -16.99 21.23
CA LEU A 273 0.59 -16.49 19.87
C LEU A 273 -0.39 -15.30 19.83
N GLN A 274 -1.45 -15.31 20.65
CA GLN A 274 -2.36 -14.16 20.76
C GLN A 274 -1.66 -12.94 21.38
N ARG A 275 -0.72 -13.14 22.32
CA ARG A 275 0.10 -12.07 22.89
C ARG A 275 1.10 -11.51 21.89
N GLU A 276 1.73 -12.38 21.11
CA GLU A 276 2.62 -12.01 19.99
C GLU A 276 1.87 -11.09 19.00
N HIS A 277 0.76 -11.55 18.42
CA HIS A 277 -0.07 -10.72 17.53
C HIS A 277 -0.58 -9.43 18.19
N THR A 278 -0.91 -9.44 19.49
CA THR A 278 -1.34 -8.22 20.20
C THR A 278 -0.20 -7.20 20.29
N ALA A 279 1.06 -7.65 20.47
CA ALA A 279 2.22 -6.76 20.47
C ALA A 279 2.51 -6.19 19.08
N GLU A 280 2.30 -6.99 18.01
CA GLU A 280 2.40 -6.53 16.61
C GLU A 280 1.34 -5.47 16.28
N ASP A 281 0.06 -5.72 16.62
CA ASP A 281 -1.03 -4.75 16.46
C ASP A 281 -0.72 -3.42 17.18
N LEU A 282 -0.19 -3.50 18.41
CA LEU A 282 0.23 -2.32 19.18
C LEU A 282 1.42 -1.59 18.56
N GLU A 283 2.41 -2.31 18.02
CA GLU A 283 3.51 -1.68 17.27
C GLU A 283 2.96 -0.94 16.04
N HIS A 284 2.01 -1.53 15.33
CA HIS A 284 1.39 -0.87 14.20
C HIS A 284 0.57 0.37 14.60
N VAL A 285 -0.10 0.39 15.76
CA VAL A 285 -0.71 1.63 16.31
C VAL A 285 0.35 2.71 16.56
N VAL A 286 1.47 2.37 17.21
CA VAL A 286 2.55 3.33 17.52
C VAL A 286 3.23 3.85 16.26
N VAL A 287 3.44 3.00 15.25
CA VAL A 287 4.01 3.38 13.95
C VAL A 287 3.07 4.27 13.15
N HIS A 288 1.75 4.04 13.15
CA HIS A 288 0.81 4.94 12.49
C HIS A 288 0.66 6.28 13.24
N LEU A 289 0.77 6.30 14.58
CA LEU A 289 0.86 7.53 15.35
C LEU A 289 2.12 8.34 14.99
N ALA A 290 3.29 7.69 14.94
CA ALA A 290 4.53 8.33 14.49
C ALA A 290 4.40 8.87 13.05
N THR A 291 3.76 8.11 12.15
CA THR A 291 3.54 8.54 10.76
C THR A 291 2.61 9.76 10.69
N GLY A 292 1.51 9.78 11.45
CA GLY A 292 0.65 10.95 11.57
C GLY A 292 1.37 12.17 12.13
N LEU A 293 2.25 11.99 13.13
CA LEU A 293 3.13 13.05 13.64
C LEU A 293 4.15 13.52 12.58
N TYR A 294 4.56 12.66 11.64
CA TYR A 294 5.48 13.01 10.58
C TYR A 294 4.87 13.97 9.55
N VAL A 295 3.60 13.75 9.17
CA VAL A 295 2.87 14.58 8.18
C VAL A 295 1.87 15.57 8.81
N ASP A 296 1.82 15.65 10.14
CA ASP A 296 0.82 16.35 10.98
C ASP A 296 -0.66 15.97 10.74
N ASP A 297 -0.91 14.91 9.97
CA ASP A 297 -2.24 14.48 9.58
C ASP A 297 -2.78 13.39 10.53
N ALA A 298 -3.97 13.64 11.09
CA ALA A 298 -4.65 12.69 11.96
C ALA A 298 -5.41 11.60 11.19
N ASP A 299 -5.72 11.82 9.91
CA ASP A 299 -6.45 10.87 9.05
C ASP A 299 -5.69 9.55 8.89
N LEU A 300 -4.35 9.55 8.95
CA LEU A 300 -3.55 8.33 8.90
C LEU A 300 -3.83 7.42 10.11
N LEU A 301 -3.96 8.00 11.30
CA LEU A 301 -4.21 7.24 12.52
C LEU A 301 -5.69 6.85 12.64
N THR A 302 -6.62 7.76 12.30
CA THR A 302 -8.07 7.43 12.32
C THR A 302 -8.42 6.40 11.24
N GLY A 303 -7.86 6.53 10.03
CA GLY A 303 -8.03 5.59 8.93
C GLY A 303 -7.51 4.19 9.29
N PHE A 304 -6.27 4.10 9.81
CA PHE A 304 -5.72 2.84 10.30
C PHE A 304 -6.63 2.21 11.38
N LEU A 305 -6.90 2.94 12.47
CA LEU A 305 -7.67 2.42 13.61
C LEU A 305 -9.11 2.00 13.26
N THR A 306 -9.76 2.69 12.33
CA THR A 306 -11.13 2.33 11.90
C THR A 306 -11.16 1.08 11.02
N TRP A 307 -10.10 0.83 10.24
CA TRP A 307 -9.95 -0.44 9.54
C TRP A 307 -9.49 -1.57 10.48
N THR A 308 -8.56 -1.35 11.41
CA THR A 308 -8.22 -2.32 12.47
C THR A 308 -9.48 -2.74 13.24
N ALA A 309 -10.35 -1.79 13.62
CA ALA A 309 -11.65 -2.08 14.23
C ALA A 309 -12.54 -2.98 13.37
N SER A 310 -12.56 -2.78 12.04
CA SER A 310 -13.33 -3.62 11.11
C SER A 310 -12.76 -5.04 10.98
N ILE A 311 -11.43 -5.21 10.99
CA ILE A 311 -10.75 -6.51 10.91
C ILE A 311 -10.87 -7.31 12.20
N LEU A 312 -10.67 -6.65 13.34
CA LEU A 312 -10.92 -7.27 14.65
C LEU A 312 -12.36 -7.81 14.69
N SER A 313 -13.34 -7.00 14.27
CA SER A 313 -14.75 -7.40 14.20
C SER A 313 -14.98 -8.57 13.22
N ALA A 314 -14.37 -8.55 12.03
CA ALA A 314 -14.43 -9.65 11.05
C ALA A 314 -13.75 -10.95 11.54
N ARG A 315 -12.87 -10.86 12.54
CA ARG A 315 -12.20 -11.98 13.22
C ARG A 315 -12.79 -12.31 14.59
N GLY A 316 -13.95 -11.74 14.94
CA GLY A 316 -14.65 -12.01 16.21
C GLY A 316 -14.09 -11.31 17.45
N VAL A 317 -13.13 -10.40 17.30
CA VAL A 317 -12.56 -9.58 18.39
C VAL A 317 -13.32 -8.25 18.47
N PRO A 318 -13.87 -7.86 19.64
CA PRO A 318 -14.62 -6.60 19.75
C PRO A 318 -13.75 -5.37 19.47
N ALA A 319 -14.12 -4.54 18.50
CA ALA A 319 -13.43 -3.29 18.13
C ALA A 319 -13.16 -2.32 19.32
N ALA A 320 -13.93 -2.43 20.40
CA ALA A 320 -13.72 -1.67 21.63
C ALA A 320 -12.40 -1.99 22.35
N SER A 321 -11.72 -3.11 22.04
CA SER A 321 -10.41 -3.47 22.62
C SER A 321 -9.30 -2.47 22.30
N LEU A 322 -9.43 -1.68 21.23
CA LEU A 322 -8.51 -0.60 20.88
C LEU A 322 -8.59 0.60 21.86
N LEU A 323 -9.74 0.81 22.52
CA LEU A 323 -9.96 2.00 23.35
C LEU A 323 -9.07 2.03 24.62
N PRO A 324 -8.90 0.92 25.37
CA PRO A 324 -7.90 0.84 26.44
C PRO A 324 -6.46 1.10 25.97
N ALA A 325 -6.07 0.61 24.78
CA ALA A 325 -4.71 0.80 24.26
C ALA A 325 -4.41 2.28 23.98
N LEU A 326 -5.34 2.97 23.30
CA LEU A 326 -5.24 4.42 23.03
C LEU A 326 -5.22 5.26 24.30
N ALA A 327 -5.94 4.83 25.36
CA ALA A 327 -5.90 5.49 26.66
C ALA A 327 -4.51 5.37 27.33
N VAL A 328 -3.87 4.20 27.31
CA VAL A 328 -2.51 4.03 27.85
C VAL A 328 -1.49 4.85 27.05
N LEU A 329 -1.61 4.90 25.71
CA LEU A 329 -0.77 5.79 24.89
C LEU A 329 -0.94 7.26 25.28
N GLY A 330 -2.19 7.71 25.52
CA GLY A 330 -2.47 9.08 25.95
C GLY A 330 -1.85 9.43 27.30
N GLU A 331 -1.81 8.49 28.25
CA GLU A 331 -1.14 8.68 29.54
C GLU A 331 0.39 8.71 29.42
N ARG A 332 0.97 7.87 28.54
CA ARG A 332 2.42 7.84 28.28
C ARG A 332 2.91 9.03 27.46
N LEU A 333 2.04 9.64 26.67
CA LEU A 333 2.33 10.78 25.80
C LEU A 333 1.64 12.07 26.27
N ARG A 334 1.27 12.15 27.55
CA ARG A 334 0.54 13.28 28.18
C ARG A 334 1.21 14.66 28.00
N ASP A 335 2.52 14.67 27.83
CA ASP A 335 3.35 15.87 27.73
C ASP A 335 3.60 16.28 26.24
N PHE A 336 2.99 15.57 25.28
CA PHE A 336 3.15 15.75 23.83
C PHE A 336 1.80 16.11 23.15
N PRO A 337 1.51 17.41 22.92
CA PRO A 337 0.17 17.88 22.56
C PRO A 337 -0.33 17.42 21.18
N ARG A 338 0.53 17.24 20.17
CA ARG A 338 0.09 16.74 18.85
C ARG A 338 -0.19 15.23 18.90
N ALA A 339 0.58 14.46 19.65
CA ALA A 339 0.33 13.05 19.91
C ALA A 339 -1.03 12.87 20.61
N LEU A 340 -1.32 13.70 21.61
CA LEU A 340 -2.65 13.75 22.24
C LEU A 340 -3.77 14.15 21.26
N ARG A 341 -3.55 15.15 20.38
CA ARG A 341 -4.50 15.55 19.33
C ARG A 341 -4.85 14.37 18.41
N LEU A 342 -3.84 13.63 17.95
CA LEU A 342 -3.98 12.46 17.08
C LEU A 342 -4.68 11.30 17.81
N LEU A 343 -4.26 10.98 19.04
CA LEU A 343 -4.88 9.92 19.86
C LEU A 343 -6.34 10.23 20.21
N ALA A 344 -6.68 11.50 20.45
CA ALA A 344 -8.05 11.94 20.69
C ALA A 344 -8.94 11.76 19.45
N ALA A 345 -8.41 12.11 18.26
CA ALA A 345 -9.09 11.88 16.98
C ALA A 345 -9.30 10.38 16.72
N GLY A 346 -8.26 9.55 16.89
CA GLY A 346 -8.35 8.09 16.78
C GLY A 346 -9.37 7.48 17.73
N THR A 347 -9.34 7.91 19.00
CA THR A 347 -10.29 7.47 20.04
C THR A 347 -11.74 7.85 19.70
N LYS A 348 -11.96 9.03 19.10
CA LYS A 348 -13.29 9.44 18.60
C LYS A 348 -13.76 8.51 17.46
N ALA A 349 -12.91 8.29 16.46
CA ALA A 349 -13.26 7.48 15.29
C ALA A 349 -13.58 6.01 15.66
N VAL A 350 -12.80 5.38 16.54
CA VAL A 350 -13.08 4.03 17.04
C VAL A 350 -14.41 3.98 17.81
N ARG A 351 -14.71 4.99 18.64
CA ARG A 351 -16.01 5.08 19.34
C ARG A 351 -17.19 5.21 18.37
N GLU A 352 -17.00 5.84 17.21
CA GLU A 352 -18.05 5.98 16.19
C GLU A 352 -18.30 4.65 15.46
N VAL A 353 -17.25 3.89 15.12
CA VAL A 353 -17.38 2.51 14.60
C VAL A 353 -18.10 1.59 15.60
N VAL A 354 -17.72 1.63 16.88
CA VAL A 354 -18.35 0.80 17.94
C VAL A 354 -19.83 1.13 18.13
N ARG A 355 -20.24 2.40 18.04
CA ARG A 355 -21.67 2.77 18.06
C ARG A 355 -22.42 2.28 16.83
N GLY A 356 -21.81 2.40 15.64
CA GLY A 356 -22.41 1.93 14.38
C GLY A 356 -22.66 0.43 14.37
N GLY A 357 -21.68 -0.37 14.83
CA GLY A 357 -21.83 -1.83 14.97
C GLY A 357 -22.98 -2.23 15.89
N ASN A 358 -23.10 -1.58 17.06
CA ASN A 358 -24.17 -1.87 18.01
C ASN A 358 -25.57 -1.49 17.48
N ALA A 359 -25.69 -0.47 16.63
CA ALA A 359 -26.96 -0.08 16.02
C ALA A 359 -27.46 -1.09 14.97
N GLY A 360 -26.55 -1.82 14.32
CA GLY A 360 -26.89 -2.86 13.34
C GLY A 360 -27.38 -4.19 13.96
N GLY A 361 -27.26 -4.37 15.28
CA GLY A 361 -27.62 -5.61 15.97
C GLY A 361 -29.11 -5.81 16.28
N ALA A 362 -29.98 -4.88 15.88
CA ALA A 362 -31.41 -4.86 16.23
C ALA A 362 -32.30 -4.43 15.05
N GLY A 363 -32.18 -5.12 13.92
CA GLY A 363 -32.99 -4.87 12.71
C GLY A 363 -33.06 -6.10 11.79
N ASP A 364 -34.25 -6.34 11.24
CA ASP A 364 -34.61 -7.51 10.43
C ASP A 364 -33.90 -7.60 9.06
N ALA A 365 -33.88 -8.78 8.45
CA ALA A 365 -33.18 -9.05 7.21
C ALA A 365 -34.06 -8.83 5.96
N GLY A 366 -33.75 -7.80 5.16
CA GLY A 366 -34.42 -7.54 3.88
C GLY A 366 -33.54 -6.78 2.87
N PRO A 367 -33.48 -7.20 1.60
CA PRO A 367 -32.65 -6.53 0.59
C PRO A 367 -33.40 -5.36 -0.09
N GLY A 368 -32.92 -4.13 0.09
CA GLY A 368 -33.55 -2.96 -0.53
C GLY A 368 -32.66 -1.71 -0.55
N ALA A 369 -32.40 -1.19 -1.75
CA ALA A 369 -31.52 -0.08 -2.04
C ALA A 369 -31.69 1.19 -1.18
N ASN A 370 -30.57 1.84 -0.85
CA ASN A 370 -30.54 3.30 -0.72
C ASN A 370 -29.23 3.87 -1.30
N ALA A 371 -29.34 4.79 -2.25
CA ALA A 371 -28.22 5.33 -3.01
C ALA A 371 -27.68 6.61 -2.36
N VAL A 372 -26.65 6.47 -1.50
CA VAL A 372 -25.93 7.61 -0.93
C VAL A 372 -25.02 8.25 -1.99
N ARG A 373 -24.92 9.57 -1.97
CA ARG A 373 -24.42 10.38 -3.09
C ARG A 373 -22.90 10.51 -3.13
N GLY A 374 -22.22 9.62 -3.85
CA GLY A 374 -21.01 9.90 -4.67
C GLY A 374 -19.90 10.80 -4.12
N GLY A 375 -19.70 10.90 -2.80
CA GLY A 375 -18.79 11.88 -2.18
C GLY A 375 -17.86 11.31 -1.10
N ASP A 376 -18.06 10.06 -0.67
CA ASP A 376 -17.14 9.39 0.23
C ASP A 376 -15.86 9.00 -0.53
N ALA A 377 -14.71 9.49 -0.06
CA ALA A 377 -13.42 9.16 -0.65
C ALA A 377 -13.19 7.64 -0.59
N VAL A 378 -13.01 7.01 -1.74
CA VAL A 378 -12.89 5.55 -1.88
C VAL A 378 -11.71 5.05 -1.04
N ARG A 379 -12.03 4.44 0.12
CA ARG A 379 -11.18 3.55 0.92
C ARG A 379 -9.70 3.95 0.95
N SER A 380 -9.28 4.78 1.90
CA SER A 380 -7.88 5.25 2.01
C SER A 380 -6.85 4.11 2.07
N ALA A 381 -6.39 3.60 0.92
CA ALA A 381 -5.58 2.38 0.72
C ALA A 381 -6.25 1.03 1.09
N ASP A 382 -7.57 0.98 1.28
CA ASP A 382 -8.22 -0.01 2.18
C ASP A 382 -7.60 -0.03 3.60
N ALA A 383 -6.92 1.07 3.96
CA ALA A 383 -6.36 1.48 5.26
C ALA A 383 -5.33 0.56 5.90
N VAL A 384 -4.99 -0.53 5.22
CA VAL A 384 -4.36 -1.72 5.76
C VAL A 384 -3.24 -2.12 4.74
N ARG A 385 -2.05 -2.58 5.16
CA ARG A 385 -1.74 -4.02 5.16
C ARG A 385 -1.53 -4.59 6.55
N GLY A 386 -1.29 -3.74 7.55
CA GLY A 386 -1.53 -3.96 8.99
C GLY A 386 -0.82 -5.08 9.72
N ALA A 387 -0.24 -6.00 9.00
CA ALA A 387 0.78 -6.91 9.45
C ALA A 387 1.76 -6.98 8.27
N ASP A 388 2.80 -6.15 8.28
CA ASP A 388 3.94 -6.22 7.35
C ASP A 388 4.79 -7.49 7.60
N MET A 389 4.18 -8.48 8.27
CA MET A 389 4.71 -9.25 9.39
C MET A 389 4.26 -10.71 9.31
N ALA A 390 3.02 -10.98 8.87
CA ALA A 390 2.66 -12.34 8.46
C ALA A 390 3.54 -12.85 7.29
N ARG A 391 4.08 -11.92 6.47
CA ARG A 391 5.13 -12.20 5.48
C ARG A 391 6.49 -12.54 6.11
N ALA A 392 6.87 -11.88 7.21
CA ALA A 392 8.10 -12.20 7.94
C ALA A 392 7.98 -13.52 8.74
N ALA A 393 6.80 -13.79 9.30
CA ALA A 393 6.50 -14.95 10.14
C ALA A 393 6.58 -16.30 9.42
N GLU A 394 6.41 -16.32 8.09
CA GLU A 394 6.63 -17.48 7.20
C GLU A 394 8.12 -17.59 6.82
N ALA A 395 8.76 -16.46 6.50
CA ALA A 395 10.12 -16.35 5.96
C ALA A 395 11.27 -16.78 6.88
N SER A 396 10.98 -17.27 8.10
CA SER A 396 11.98 -17.81 9.03
C SER A 396 11.52 -19.06 9.79
N ARG A 397 10.35 -19.63 9.45
CA ARG A 397 9.81 -20.82 10.16
C ARG A 397 10.10 -22.16 9.46
N THR A 398 10.57 -22.14 8.22
CA THR A 398 10.95 -23.34 7.43
C THR A 398 12.39 -23.30 6.92
N ALA A 399 13.14 -22.21 7.17
CA ALA A 399 14.58 -22.12 6.87
C ALA A 399 15.48 -22.83 7.90
N GLY A 400 14.90 -23.69 8.75
CA GLY A 400 15.55 -24.39 9.84
C GLY A 400 15.01 -25.81 9.99
N GLU A 401 15.47 -26.72 9.12
CA GLU A 401 15.51 -28.13 9.47
C GLU A 401 16.51 -28.30 10.63
N ASP A 402 16.04 -28.78 11.79
CA ASP A 402 16.90 -29.01 12.96
C ASP A 402 17.77 -30.27 12.72
N PRO A 403 19.09 -30.23 12.96
CA PRO A 403 20.03 -31.11 12.25
C PRO A 403 20.15 -32.52 12.85
N ARG A 404 19.91 -33.55 12.03
CA ARG A 404 20.30 -34.95 12.26
C ARG A 404 20.64 -35.68 10.95
#